data_AF-A0A2V5LPG1-F1
#
_entry.id   AF-A0A2V5LPG1-F1
#
_cell.length_a   1.000
_cell.length_b   1.000
_cell.length_c   1.000
_cell.angle_alpha   90.00
_cell.angle_beta   90.00
_cell.angle_gamma   90.00
#
_symmetry.space_group_name_H-M   'P 1'
#
loop_
_entity.id
_entity.type
_entity.pdbx_description
1 polymer ?
#
loop_
_entity_poly.entity_id
_entity_poly.type
_entity_poly.pdbx_seq_one_letter_code
_entity_poly.pdbx_strand_id
1 'polypeptide(L)'
;MKTDCTALSIVLGLVSALAVCAQENPELAPRAIPVNTGPNDVARFLAGMPVPENSPLAPLTRDPAWQSHAAFFEEQFSKLHLRQLQKLHGWQATYLPESLQPIPVVFYMFSGPDFLYVDQFFPRAAVYVLSGKEALGPPPDPLRIANLSGALGNLENAMKSSLSTTYFITKDMKVDLHEQNLNGVLPILYTCIARADKSVTNVSFGSLNS
;
A
#
# COMPACT_ATOMS: atom_id res chain seq x y z
N MET A 1 5.88 74.45 -37.60
CA MET A 1 5.39 75.26 -36.47
C MET A 1 4.83 74.30 -35.43
N LYS A 2 5.57 74.08 -34.32
CA LYS A 2 5.15 73.52 -33.00
C LYS A 2 4.48 72.13 -33.00
N THR A 3 4.74 71.15 -32.15
CA THR A 3 5.50 71.00 -30.88
C THR A 3 5.50 69.51 -30.54
N ASP A 4 6.50 69.06 -29.78
CA ASP A 4 6.66 67.70 -29.23
C ASP A 4 5.50 67.23 -28.35
N CYS A 5 5.33 65.91 -28.23
CA CYS A 5 4.93 65.29 -26.96
C CYS A 5 5.25 63.79 -26.91
N THR A 6 6.24 63.45 -26.09
CA THR A 6 6.60 62.12 -25.60
C THR A 6 5.48 61.57 -24.72
N ALA A 7 5.01 60.35 -24.96
CA ALA A 7 4.08 59.66 -24.06
C ALA A 7 4.71 58.39 -23.48
N LEU A 8 4.76 58.41 -22.16
CA LEU A 8 5.32 57.46 -21.21
C LEU A 8 4.44 56.20 -21.12
N SER A 9 5.00 55.01 -21.34
CA SER A 9 4.28 53.74 -21.11
C SER A 9 4.25 53.39 -19.62
N ILE A 10 3.08 53.44 -19.01
CA ILE A 10 2.84 53.03 -17.63
C ILE A 10 2.51 51.53 -17.60
N VAL A 11 3.38 50.74 -16.96
CA VAL A 11 3.12 49.33 -16.65
C VAL A 11 2.29 49.26 -15.37
N LEU A 12 1.03 48.84 -15.48
CA LEU A 12 0.17 48.56 -14.31
C LEU A 12 0.25 47.07 -13.98
N GLY A 13 0.91 46.73 -12.87
CA GLY A 13 0.96 45.38 -12.33
C GLY A 13 -0.35 45.02 -11.64
N LEU A 14 -0.97 43.92 -12.06
CA LEU A 14 -2.07 43.27 -11.34
C LEU A 14 -1.49 42.21 -10.39
N VAL A 15 -1.46 42.53 -9.09
CA VAL A 15 -1.21 41.56 -8.03
C VAL A 15 -2.57 41.01 -7.60
N SER A 16 -2.94 39.84 -8.12
CA SER A 16 -4.12 39.11 -7.64
C SER A 16 -3.77 38.35 -6.37
N ALA A 17 -4.28 38.79 -5.22
CA ALA A 17 -4.21 38.05 -3.98
C ALA A 17 -5.10 36.79 -4.10
N LEU A 18 -4.47 35.62 -4.18
CA LEU A 18 -5.16 34.34 -4.04
C LEU A 18 -5.51 34.15 -2.56
N ALA A 19 -6.76 34.44 -2.21
CA ALA A 19 -7.35 33.97 -0.95
C ALA A 19 -7.48 32.45 -1.04
N VAL A 20 -6.60 31.73 -0.34
CA VAL A 20 -6.72 30.28 -0.13
C VAL A 20 -7.82 30.09 0.91
N CYS A 21 -9.06 29.84 0.47
CA CYS A 21 -10.07 29.30 1.35
C CYS A 21 -9.66 27.87 1.72
N ALA A 22 -9.38 27.64 3.01
CA ALA A 22 -9.20 26.30 3.55
C ALA A 22 -10.46 25.48 3.27
N GLN A 23 -10.32 24.43 2.46
CA GLN A 23 -11.42 23.54 2.15
C GLN A 23 -11.62 22.63 3.36
N GLU A 24 -12.68 22.89 4.14
CA GLU A 24 -13.06 22.02 5.25
C GLU A 24 -13.35 20.61 4.70
N ASN A 25 -12.62 19.63 5.23
CA ASN A 25 -12.79 18.22 4.91
C ASN A 25 -14.15 17.77 5.46
N PRO A 26 -15.07 17.22 4.65
CA PRO A 26 -16.38 16.83 5.16
C PRO A 26 -16.24 15.81 6.29
N GLU A 27 -16.80 16.15 7.44
CA GLU A 27 -16.82 15.31 8.63
C GLU A 27 -17.49 13.97 8.29
N LEU A 28 -16.70 12.90 8.40
CA LEU A 28 -17.11 11.57 8.01
C LEU A 28 -18.17 11.09 9.00
N ALA A 29 -19.39 10.83 8.52
CA ALA A 29 -20.48 10.31 9.34
C ALA A 29 -20.06 9.10 10.19
N PRO A 30 -20.64 8.89 11.38
CA PRO A 30 -20.23 7.83 12.30
C PRO A 30 -20.37 6.47 11.61
N ARG A 31 -19.23 5.82 11.32
CA ARG A 31 -19.22 4.48 10.74
C ARG A 31 -19.79 3.50 11.76
N ALA A 32 -20.90 2.86 11.41
CA ALA A 32 -21.53 1.81 12.22
C ALA A 32 -20.54 0.68 12.56
N ILE A 33 -20.71 0.15 13.77
CA ILE A 33 -19.89 -0.83 14.51
C ILE A 33 -19.19 -1.85 13.60
N PRO A 34 -17.86 -2.06 13.72
CA PRO A 34 -17.16 -3.05 12.91
C PRO A 34 -17.61 -4.47 13.30
N VAL A 35 -18.01 -5.25 12.30
CA VAL A 35 -17.90 -6.71 12.39
C VAL A 35 -16.40 -6.98 12.60
N ASN A 36 -16.03 -7.46 13.79
CA ASN A 36 -14.64 -7.61 14.22
C ASN A 36 -13.96 -8.79 13.49
N THR A 37 -13.81 -8.68 12.18
CA THR A 37 -12.85 -9.48 11.44
C THR A 37 -11.47 -9.00 11.84
N GLY A 38 -10.70 -9.84 12.52
CA GLY A 38 -9.35 -9.47 12.96
C GLY A 38 -8.50 -9.05 11.74
N PRO A 39 -7.58 -8.08 11.88
CA PRO A 39 -6.78 -7.58 10.76
C PRO A 39 -5.93 -8.68 10.11
N ASN A 40 -5.57 -9.73 10.85
CA ASN A 40 -4.93 -10.91 10.30
C ASN A 40 -5.80 -11.67 9.29
N ASP A 41 -7.09 -11.84 9.57
CA ASP A 41 -8.00 -12.55 8.65
C ASP A 41 -8.18 -11.75 7.36
N VAL A 42 -8.29 -10.41 7.49
CA VAL A 42 -8.28 -9.51 6.34
C VAL A 42 -6.99 -9.64 5.55
N ALA A 43 -5.83 -9.67 6.22
CA ALA A 43 -4.53 -9.81 5.55
C ALA A 43 -4.42 -11.13 4.78
N ARG A 44 -4.83 -12.24 5.39
CA ARG A 44 -4.86 -13.55 4.75
C ARG A 44 -5.84 -13.58 3.57
N PHE A 45 -7.02 -13.00 3.72
CA PHE A 45 -8.01 -12.91 2.65
C PHE A 45 -7.48 -12.12 1.44
N LEU A 46 -6.90 -10.95 1.67
CA LEU A 46 -6.30 -10.11 0.62
C LEU A 46 -5.05 -10.74 0.02
N ALA A 47 -4.36 -11.61 0.75
CA ALA A 47 -3.23 -12.38 0.24
C ALA A 47 -3.62 -13.61 -0.60
N GLY A 48 -4.92 -13.89 -0.74
CA GLY A 48 -5.41 -15.11 -1.37
C GLY A 48 -5.05 -16.37 -0.58
N MET A 49 -4.91 -16.25 0.75
CA MET A 49 -4.56 -17.34 1.65
C MET A 49 -5.80 -17.85 2.40
N PRO A 50 -5.81 -19.11 2.87
CA PRO A 50 -6.93 -19.64 3.66
C PRO A 50 -7.19 -18.79 4.91
N VAL A 51 -8.45 -18.41 5.14
CA VAL A 51 -8.90 -17.76 6.39
C VAL A 51 -9.44 -18.81 7.37
N PRO A 52 -9.44 -18.55 8.69
CA PRO A 52 -10.08 -19.45 9.66
C PRO A 52 -11.56 -19.71 9.32
N GLU A 53 -12.05 -20.93 9.54
CA GLU A 53 -13.43 -21.31 9.20
C GLU A 53 -14.49 -20.50 9.95
N ASN A 54 -14.18 -20.06 11.17
CA ASN A 54 -15.02 -19.20 11.99
C ASN A 54 -14.91 -17.70 11.63
N SER A 55 -14.06 -17.35 10.66
CA SER A 55 -13.92 -15.97 10.19
C SER A 55 -15.19 -15.52 9.47
N PRO A 56 -15.67 -14.29 9.69
CA PRO A 56 -16.74 -13.70 8.87
C PRO A 56 -16.40 -13.66 7.37
N LEU A 57 -15.11 -13.74 7.00
CA LEU A 57 -14.64 -13.78 5.61
C LEU A 57 -14.71 -15.18 4.98
N ALA A 58 -14.88 -16.25 5.76
CA ALA A 58 -14.89 -17.62 5.25
C ALA A 58 -15.95 -17.88 4.15
N PRO A 59 -17.16 -17.29 4.19
CA PRO A 59 -18.10 -17.42 3.08
C PRO A 59 -17.61 -16.78 1.77
N LEU A 60 -16.87 -15.66 1.85
CA LEU A 60 -16.36 -14.94 0.68
C LEU A 60 -15.27 -15.72 -0.06
N THR A 61 -14.56 -16.65 0.60
CA THR A 61 -13.54 -17.48 -0.07
C THR A 61 -14.13 -18.54 -1.01
N ARG A 62 -15.44 -18.72 -0.98
CA ARG A 62 -16.18 -19.57 -1.92
C ARG A 62 -16.55 -18.84 -3.21
N ASP A 63 -16.38 -17.52 -3.25
CA ASP A 63 -16.62 -16.71 -4.44
C ASP A 63 -15.60 -17.09 -5.54
N PRO A 64 -16.03 -17.38 -6.78
CA PRO A 64 -15.11 -17.70 -7.88
C PRO A 64 -14.06 -16.61 -8.14
N ALA A 65 -14.39 -15.33 -7.93
CA ALA A 65 -13.44 -14.24 -8.08
C ALA A 65 -12.32 -14.33 -7.03
N TRP A 66 -12.67 -14.66 -5.78
CA TRP A 66 -11.66 -14.87 -4.74
C TRP A 66 -10.80 -16.12 -5.00
N GLN A 67 -11.39 -17.20 -5.50
CA GLN A 67 -10.63 -18.41 -5.85
C GLN A 67 -9.63 -18.15 -6.99
N SER A 68 -10.06 -17.40 -8.01
CA SER A 68 -9.17 -16.95 -9.10
C SER A 68 -8.04 -16.08 -8.55
N HIS A 69 -8.36 -15.12 -7.68
CA HIS A 69 -7.39 -14.26 -7.02
C HIS A 69 -6.36 -15.06 -6.20
N ALA A 70 -6.82 -16.02 -5.39
CA ALA A 70 -5.97 -16.90 -4.60
C ALA A 70 -4.99 -17.70 -5.48
N ALA A 71 -5.49 -18.30 -6.56
CA ALA A 71 -4.65 -19.02 -7.52
C ALA A 71 -3.63 -18.11 -8.22
N PHE A 72 -4.06 -16.91 -8.62
CA PHE A 72 -3.17 -15.92 -9.24
C PHE A 72 -2.03 -15.54 -8.30
N PHE A 73 -2.32 -15.14 -7.06
CA PHE A 73 -1.26 -14.78 -6.11
C PHE A 73 -0.37 -15.97 -5.75
N GLU A 74 -0.92 -17.17 -5.62
CA GLU A 74 -0.10 -18.36 -5.39
C GLU A 74 0.92 -18.58 -6.52
N GLU A 75 0.49 -18.44 -7.78
CA GLU A 75 1.37 -18.51 -8.92
C GLU A 75 2.42 -17.40 -8.92
N GLN A 76 2.03 -16.14 -8.68
CA GLN A 76 2.96 -15.00 -8.72
C GLN A 76 4.00 -15.07 -7.59
N PHE A 77 3.60 -15.36 -6.37
CA PHE A 77 4.51 -15.48 -5.23
C PHE A 77 5.44 -16.70 -5.38
N SER A 78 4.94 -17.83 -5.89
CA SER A 78 5.78 -19.00 -6.20
C SER A 78 6.85 -18.66 -7.24
N LYS A 79 6.49 -17.96 -8.32
CA LYS A 79 7.45 -17.49 -9.34
C LYS A 79 8.46 -16.52 -8.77
N LEU A 80 8.03 -15.56 -7.95
CA LEU A 80 8.91 -14.60 -7.31
C LEU A 80 9.95 -15.31 -6.42
N HIS A 81 9.50 -16.27 -5.62
CA HIS A 81 10.36 -17.04 -4.73
C HIS A 81 11.47 -17.77 -5.51
N LEU A 82 11.08 -18.58 -6.51
CA LEU A 82 12.02 -19.38 -7.30
C LEU A 82 12.96 -18.53 -8.15
N ARG A 83 12.44 -17.46 -8.76
CA ARG A 83 13.23 -16.62 -9.67
C ARG A 83 14.24 -15.77 -8.91
N GLN A 84 13.88 -15.28 -7.73
CA GLN A 84 14.59 -14.19 -7.05
C GLN A 84 14.87 -14.46 -5.57
N LEU A 85 13.85 -14.68 -4.73
CA LEU A 85 14.07 -14.69 -3.27
C LEU A 85 15.00 -15.82 -2.83
N GLN A 86 14.92 -16.98 -3.46
CA GLN A 86 15.85 -18.08 -3.19
C GLN A 86 17.32 -17.69 -3.51
N LYS A 87 17.55 -16.94 -4.59
CA LYS A 87 18.89 -16.45 -4.96
C LYS A 87 19.35 -15.35 -4.02
N LEU A 88 18.44 -14.47 -3.63
CA LEU A 88 18.68 -13.43 -2.64
C LEU A 88 19.16 -14.06 -1.32
N HIS A 89 18.46 -15.07 -0.81
CA HIS A 89 18.84 -15.74 0.44
C HIS A 89 20.20 -16.43 0.33
N GLY A 90 20.51 -17.08 -0.81
CA GLY A 90 21.83 -17.67 -1.03
C GLY A 90 22.97 -16.64 -1.08
N TRP A 91 22.72 -15.49 -1.73
CA TRP A 91 23.65 -14.37 -1.74
C TRP A 91 23.82 -13.77 -0.34
N GLN A 92 22.72 -13.52 0.37
CA GLN A 92 22.69 -12.89 1.68
C GLN A 92 23.43 -13.73 2.72
N ALA A 93 23.25 -15.06 2.72
CA ALA A 93 23.98 -15.97 3.61
C ALA A 93 25.50 -15.92 3.40
N THR A 94 25.95 -15.56 2.19
CA THR A 94 27.38 -15.51 1.83
C THR A 94 28.00 -14.13 2.04
N TYR A 95 27.28 -13.07 1.67
CA TYR A 95 27.84 -11.72 1.55
C TYR A 95 27.25 -10.70 2.54
N LEU A 96 26.14 -11.03 3.21
CA LEU A 96 25.51 -10.15 4.20
C LEU A 96 24.93 -10.95 5.39
N PRO A 97 25.68 -11.88 6.00
CA PRO A 97 25.17 -12.74 7.08
C PRO A 97 24.73 -11.96 8.33
N GLU A 98 25.26 -10.76 8.56
CA GLU A 98 24.87 -9.86 9.65
C GLU A 98 23.40 -9.41 9.55
N SER A 99 22.83 -9.36 8.35
CA SER A 99 21.43 -9.00 8.14
C SER A 99 20.45 -10.06 8.67
N LEU A 100 20.94 -11.29 8.91
CA LEU A 100 20.20 -12.41 9.51
C LEU A 100 20.33 -12.46 11.04
N GLN A 101 21.01 -11.49 11.66
CA GLN A 101 21.05 -11.35 13.11
C GLN A 101 19.88 -10.49 13.61
N PRO A 102 19.53 -10.55 14.90
CA PRO A 102 18.53 -9.65 15.47
C PRO A 102 18.91 -8.19 15.26
N ILE A 103 17.99 -7.40 14.70
CA ILE A 103 18.19 -5.97 14.46
C ILE A 103 17.11 -5.20 15.22
N PRO A 104 17.46 -4.21 16.06
CA PRO A 104 16.44 -3.44 16.79
C PRO A 104 15.48 -2.69 15.86
N VAL A 105 16.04 -1.98 14.87
CA VAL A 105 15.25 -1.13 13.94
C VAL A 105 15.89 -1.15 12.56
N VAL A 106 15.07 -1.29 11.52
CA VAL A 106 15.46 -1.08 10.11
C VAL A 106 14.74 0.15 9.57
N PHE A 107 15.50 1.09 9.03
CA PHE A 107 14.97 2.28 8.35
C PHE A 107 15.04 2.07 6.84
N TYR A 108 13.88 2.05 6.18
CA TYR A 108 13.79 1.99 4.72
C TYR A 108 13.07 3.24 4.19
N MET A 109 13.82 4.33 4.05
CA MET A 109 13.25 5.68 3.91
C MET A 109 12.67 6.03 2.53
N PHE A 110 12.84 5.15 1.55
CA PHE A 110 12.29 5.25 0.20
C PHE A 110 11.58 3.95 -0.19
N SER A 111 10.90 3.33 0.77
CA SER A 111 10.30 2.00 0.61
C SER A 111 8.98 2.02 -0.14
N GLY A 112 8.21 3.11 -0.05
CA GLY A 112 6.77 3.02 -0.28
C GLY A 112 6.18 1.88 0.58
N PRO A 113 5.32 1.01 0.04
CA PRO A 113 4.78 -0.13 0.76
C PRO A 113 5.57 -1.44 0.61
N ASP A 114 6.86 -1.37 0.28
CA ASP A 114 7.70 -2.55 0.09
C ASP A 114 8.13 -3.20 1.42
N PHE A 115 7.16 -3.80 2.12
CA PHE A 115 7.45 -4.65 3.26
C PHE A 115 8.12 -5.96 2.84
N LEU A 116 7.80 -6.45 1.64
CA LEU A 116 8.27 -7.75 1.17
C LEU A 116 9.79 -7.82 1.17
N TYR A 117 10.48 -6.92 0.46
CA TYR A 117 11.94 -7.02 0.38
C TYR A 117 12.64 -6.66 1.69
N VAL A 118 12.17 -5.67 2.44
CA VAL A 118 12.83 -5.32 3.72
C VAL A 118 12.75 -6.47 4.71
N ASP A 119 11.67 -7.25 4.67
CA ASP A 119 11.56 -8.47 5.44
C ASP A 119 12.52 -9.56 4.95
N GLN A 120 12.65 -9.78 3.65
CA GLN A 120 13.59 -10.79 3.14
C GLN A 120 15.05 -10.45 3.48
N PHE A 121 15.43 -9.17 3.42
CA PHE A 121 16.78 -8.73 3.79
C PHE A 121 17.01 -8.72 5.30
N PHE A 122 16.01 -8.34 6.10
CA PHE A 122 16.16 -8.18 7.55
C PHE A 122 15.03 -8.89 8.29
N PRO A 123 14.91 -10.24 8.19
CA PRO A 123 13.74 -10.97 8.67
C PRO A 123 13.58 -10.95 10.19
N ARG A 124 14.66 -10.59 10.90
CA ARG A 124 14.75 -10.55 12.37
C ARG A 124 14.78 -9.12 12.93
N ALA A 125 14.34 -8.13 12.16
CA ALA A 125 14.17 -6.80 12.70
C ALA A 125 12.96 -6.75 13.64
N ALA A 126 13.11 -6.10 14.80
CA ALA A 126 12.01 -5.91 15.74
C ALA A 126 11.06 -4.78 15.29
N VAL A 127 11.61 -3.76 14.63
CA VAL A 127 10.85 -2.62 14.10
C VAL A 127 11.29 -2.33 12.67
N TYR A 128 10.30 -2.18 11.78
CA TYR A 128 10.50 -1.71 10.41
C TYR A 128 9.90 -0.31 10.28
N VAL A 129 10.71 0.65 9.87
CA VAL A 129 10.27 2.03 9.59
C VAL A 129 10.31 2.22 8.08
N LEU A 130 9.13 2.18 7.46
CA LEU A 130 8.93 2.38 6.02
C LEU A 130 8.48 3.83 5.79
N SER A 131 9.09 4.49 4.81
CA SER A 131 8.69 5.85 4.40
C SER A 131 8.36 5.88 2.92
N GLY A 132 7.21 6.50 2.63
CA GLY A 132 6.63 6.62 1.30
C GLY A 132 5.83 7.91 1.17
N LYS A 133 5.53 8.30 -0.06
CA LYS A 133 4.69 9.48 -0.35
C LYS A 133 3.22 9.11 -0.55
N GLU A 134 2.92 7.82 -0.57
CA GLU A 134 1.62 7.25 -0.80
C GLU A 134 0.74 7.43 0.44
N ALA A 135 -0.57 7.65 0.22
CA ALA A 135 -1.51 7.67 1.33
C ALA A 135 -1.70 6.24 1.89
N LEU A 136 -1.75 6.13 3.23
CA LEU A 136 -2.04 4.85 3.89
C LEU A 136 -3.42 4.30 3.50
N GLY A 137 -4.41 5.17 3.40
CA GLY A 137 -5.81 4.79 3.25
C GLY A 137 -6.41 4.24 4.54
N PRO A 138 -7.72 3.94 4.57
CA PRO A 138 -8.36 3.28 5.71
C PRO A 138 -7.94 1.80 5.78
N PRO A 139 -8.05 1.14 6.95
CA PRO A 139 -7.94 -0.30 7.02
C PRO A 139 -8.95 -0.97 6.07
N PRO A 140 -8.54 -1.96 5.27
CA PRO A 140 -9.42 -2.61 4.32
C PRO A 140 -10.53 -3.40 5.03
N ASP A 141 -11.74 -3.37 4.47
CA ASP A 141 -12.89 -4.13 4.97
C ASP A 141 -13.56 -4.89 3.83
N PRO A 142 -13.13 -6.14 3.56
CA PRO A 142 -13.64 -6.94 2.45
C PRO A 142 -15.14 -7.21 2.51
N LEU A 143 -15.75 -7.21 3.71
CA LEU A 143 -17.19 -7.45 3.87
C LEU A 143 -18.05 -6.31 3.31
N ARG A 144 -17.45 -5.13 3.11
CA ARG A 144 -18.15 -3.94 2.60
C ARG A 144 -17.91 -3.69 1.11
N ILE A 145 -17.17 -4.57 0.44
CA ILE A 145 -16.83 -4.43 -0.97
C ILE A 145 -17.97 -4.96 -1.83
N ALA A 146 -18.67 -4.06 -2.53
CA ALA A 146 -19.77 -4.45 -3.42
C ALA A 146 -19.28 -5.17 -4.69
N ASN A 147 -18.19 -4.69 -5.30
CA ASN A 147 -17.56 -5.32 -6.47
C ASN A 147 -16.25 -6.01 -6.05
N LEU A 148 -16.37 -7.21 -5.48
CA LEU A 148 -15.22 -7.96 -4.99
C LEU A 148 -14.22 -8.29 -6.10
N SER A 149 -14.71 -8.75 -7.26
CA SER A 149 -13.88 -9.09 -8.42
C SER A 149 -13.04 -7.89 -8.90
N GLY A 150 -13.66 -6.72 -9.06
CA GLY A 150 -12.94 -5.50 -9.45
C GLY A 150 -11.91 -5.07 -8.41
N ALA A 151 -12.27 -5.11 -7.11
CA ALA A 151 -11.35 -4.73 -6.04
C ALA A 151 -10.12 -5.66 -5.97
N LEU A 152 -10.33 -6.98 -6.08
CA LEU A 152 -9.23 -7.96 -6.10
C LEU A 152 -8.37 -7.79 -7.36
N GLY A 153 -8.98 -7.59 -8.54
CA GLY A 153 -8.24 -7.31 -9.78
C GLY A 153 -7.39 -6.04 -9.71
N ASN A 154 -7.88 -4.99 -9.04
CA ASN A 154 -7.11 -3.76 -8.81
C ASN A 154 -5.90 -4.02 -7.90
N LEU A 155 -6.09 -4.80 -6.82
CA LEU A 155 -5.00 -5.20 -5.94
C LEU A 155 -3.95 -6.05 -6.70
N GLU A 156 -4.41 -6.98 -7.54
CA GLU A 156 -3.54 -7.79 -8.40
C GLU A 156 -2.70 -6.91 -9.31
N ASN A 157 -3.32 -5.96 -10.01
CA ASN A 157 -2.63 -5.03 -10.92
C ASN A 157 -1.62 -4.14 -10.19
N ALA A 158 -2.01 -3.56 -9.05
CA ALA A 158 -1.13 -2.72 -8.23
C ALA A 158 0.11 -3.48 -7.74
N MET A 159 -0.03 -4.78 -7.46
CA MET A 159 1.08 -5.63 -7.01
C MET A 159 1.83 -6.30 -8.16
N LYS A 160 1.24 -6.45 -9.35
CA LYS A 160 1.79 -7.20 -10.49
C LYS A 160 3.19 -6.74 -10.87
N SER A 161 3.40 -5.42 -11.00
CA SER A 161 4.71 -4.86 -11.36
C SER A 161 5.75 -5.13 -10.27
N SER A 162 5.37 -5.01 -9.00
CA SER A 162 6.28 -5.27 -7.87
C SER A 162 6.68 -6.74 -7.82
N LEU A 163 5.72 -7.65 -8.02
CA LEU A 163 5.95 -9.09 -8.05
C LEU A 163 6.71 -9.56 -9.31
N SER A 164 6.59 -8.84 -10.45
CA SER A 164 7.30 -9.20 -11.68
C SER A 164 8.70 -8.59 -11.79
N THR A 165 8.89 -7.36 -11.31
CA THR A 165 10.04 -6.51 -11.68
C THR A 165 10.78 -5.92 -10.48
N THR A 166 10.42 -6.27 -9.25
CA THR A 166 11.07 -5.85 -7.98
C THR A 166 10.92 -4.38 -7.60
N TYR A 167 10.00 -3.65 -8.25
CA TYR A 167 9.67 -2.28 -7.87
C TYR A 167 8.21 -1.96 -8.22
N PHE A 168 7.63 -1.05 -7.45
CA PHE A 168 6.31 -0.51 -7.73
C PHE A 168 6.39 0.60 -8.78
N ILE A 169 5.47 0.60 -9.75
CA ILE A 169 5.29 1.72 -10.67
C ILE A 169 4.28 2.69 -10.04
N THR A 170 4.76 3.83 -9.55
CA THR A 170 3.96 4.82 -8.79
C THR A 170 2.76 5.37 -9.57
N LYS A 171 2.83 5.42 -10.91
CA LYS A 171 1.73 5.85 -11.76
C LYS A 171 0.56 4.87 -11.74
N ASP A 172 0.87 3.58 -11.81
CA ASP A 172 -0.14 2.51 -11.87
C ASP A 172 -0.78 2.31 -10.48
N MET A 173 0.02 2.39 -9.40
CA MET A 173 -0.50 2.39 -8.02
C MET A 173 -1.50 3.53 -7.75
N LYS A 174 -1.25 4.75 -8.26
CA LYS A 174 -2.13 5.89 -8.00
C LYS A 174 -3.50 5.72 -8.69
N VAL A 175 -3.55 5.05 -9.83
CA VAL A 175 -4.82 4.77 -10.53
C VAL A 175 -5.54 3.62 -9.81
N ASP A 176 -4.83 2.53 -9.53
CA ASP A 176 -5.45 1.31 -9.00
C ASP A 176 -5.88 1.41 -7.53
N LEU A 177 -5.21 2.24 -6.72
CA LEU A 177 -5.52 2.44 -5.28
C LEU A 177 -6.45 3.64 -5.01
N HIS A 178 -6.87 4.37 -6.05
CA HIS A 178 -7.91 5.40 -5.92
C HIS A 178 -9.27 4.92 -6.46
N GLU A 179 -9.28 3.88 -7.30
CA GLU A 179 -10.52 3.27 -7.79
C GLU A 179 -11.11 2.29 -6.79
N GLN A 180 -12.02 2.83 -5.97
CA GLN A 180 -13.04 2.21 -5.14
C GLN A 180 -12.72 0.86 -4.45
N ASN A 181 -12.73 0.93 -3.10
CA ASN A 181 -12.90 -0.13 -2.09
C ASN A 181 -11.61 -0.66 -1.41
N LEU A 182 -10.45 -0.63 -2.06
CA LEU A 182 -9.14 -0.96 -1.46
C LEU A 182 -8.17 0.22 -1.59
N ASN A 183 -8.50 1.31 -0.90
CA ASN A 183 -7.79 2.58 -1.08
C ASN A 183 -6.48 2.66 -0.27
N GLY A 184 -5.47 3.29 -0.87
CA GLY A 184 -4.17 3.52 -0.23
C GLY A 184 -3.31 2.26 -0.14
N VAL A 185 -2.19 2.33 0.60
CA VAL A 185 -1.20 1.24 0.60
C VAL A 185 -1.42 0.14 1.63
N LEU A 186 -2.36 0.30 2.58
CA LEU A 186 -2.64 -0.74 3.59
C LEU A 186 -2.99 -2.11 2.99
N PRO A 187 -3.82 -2.24 1.92
CA PRO A 187 -4.08 -3.53 1.29
C PRO A 187 -2.81 -4.25 0.81
N ILE A 188 -1.85 -3.52 0.24
CA ILE A 188 -0.56 -4.06 -0.22
C ILE A 188 0.26 -4.53 0.97
N LEU A 189 0.35 -3.71 2.02
CA LEU A 189 1.09 -4.07 3.24
C LEU A 189 0.51 -5.32 3.91
N TYR A 190 -0.82 -5.41 4.01
CA TYR A 190 -1.52 -6.58 4.53
C TYR A 190 -1.16 -7.84 3.74
N THR A 191 -1.22 -7.77 2.42
CA THR A 191 -0.85 -8.88 1.54
C THR A 191 0.61 -9.30 1.72
N CYS A 192 1.55 -8.34 1.69
CA CYS A 192 2.97 -8.61 1.86
C CYS A 192 3.29 -9.22 3.22
N ILE A 193 2.70 -8.72 4.31
CA ILE A 193 2.90 -9.25 5.67
C ILE A 193 2.40 -10.69 5.76
N ALA A 194 1.19 -10.98 5.26
CA ALA A 194 0.65 -12.33 5.29
C ALA A 194 1.48 -13.31 4.44
N ARG A 195 1.93 -12.88 3.25
CA ARG A 195 2.79 -13.67 2.35
C ARG A 195 4.22 -13.85 2.82
N ALA A 196 4.66 -13.04 3.79
CA ALA A 196 5.91 -13.21 4.51
C ALA A 196 5.77 -14.13 5.74
N ASP A 197 4.68 -14.92 5.83
CA ASP A 197 4.36 -15.78 6.97
C ASP A 197 4.25 -15.03 8.31
N LYS A 198 3.87 -13.75 8.26
CA LYS A 198 3.63 -12.91 9.44
C LYS A 198 2.14 -12.64 9.62
N SER A 199 1.78 -12.18 10.82
CA SER A 199 0.41 -11.88 11.20
C SER A 199 0.23 -10.42 11.57
N VAL A 200 -0.95 -9.88 11.28
CA VAL A 200 -1.34 -8.52 11.67
C VAL A 200 -2.21 -8.60 12.92
N THR A 201 -1.73 -8.11 14.04
CA THR A 201 -2.47 -8.15 15.32
C THR A 201 -3.27 -6.88 15.57
N ASN A 202 -2.75 -5.73 15.17
CA ASN A 202 -3.37 -4.42 15.34
C ASN A 202 -2.89 -3.45 14.25
N VAL A 203 -3.72 -2.45 13.93
CA VAL A 203 -3.37 -1.31 13.09
C VAL A 203 -3.86 -0.03 13.75
N SER A 204 -2.92 0.88 14.00
CA SER A 204 -3.19 2.18 14.60
C SER A 204 -2.56 3.28 13.75
N PHE A 205 -3.30 4.36 13.54
CA PHE A 205 -2.76 5.57 12.92
C PHE A 205 -2.11 6.44 13.99
N GLY A 206 -0.95 7.00 13.64
CA GLY A 206 -0.27 8.00 14.44
C GLY A 206 0.13 9.19 13.58
N SER A 207 0.45 10.30 14.23
CA SER A 207 1.03 11.48 13.62
C SER A 207 2.38 11.78 14.27
N LEU A 208 3.31 12.29 13.48
CA LEU A 208 4.53 12.89 14.03
C LEU A 208 4.17 14.30 14.48
N ASN A 209 4.43 14.62 15.75
CA ASN A 209 4.33 16.00 16.23
C ASN A 209 5.35 16.85 15.47
N SER A 210 4.91 18.01 14.96
CA SER A 210 5.78 19.01 14.35
C SER A 210 6.40 19.92 15.40
#